data_AF-A0A356U3G5-F1
#
_entry.id   AF-A0A356U3G5-F1
#
_cell.length_a   1.000
_cell.length_b   1.000
_cell.length_c   1.000
_cell.angle_alpha   90.00
_cell.angle_beta   90.00
_cell.angle_gamma   90.00
#
_symmetry.space_group_name_H-M   'P 1'
#
loop_
_entity.id
_entity.type
_entity.pdbx_description
1 polymer ?
#
loop_
_entity_poly.entity_id
_entity_poly.type
_entity_poly.pdbx_seq_one_letter_code
_entity_poly.pdbx_strand_id
1 'polypeptide(L)' 'LPMLDAPFYSRNLVRTSLHGEQVVGVHEALDLTRLRRNFVKTMLAMRIWRSPMARAQVHQPN' A
#
# COMPACT_ATOMS: atom_id res chain seq x y z
N LEU A 1 -13.97 2.53 0.45
CA LEU A 1 -13.13 3.54 1.13
C LEU A 1 -11.69 3.30 0.69
N PRO A 2 -11.03 4.25 0.01
CA PRO A 2 -9.66 4.08 -0.44
C PRO A 2 -8.74 4.01 0.79
N MET A 3 -7.96 2.93 0.87
CA MET A 3 -7.02 2.70 1.96
C MET A 3 -5.72 3.44 1.59
N LEU A 4 -5.54 4.66 2.13
CA LEU A 4 -4.34 5.46 1.90
C LEU A 4 -3.24 5.03 2.88
N ASP A 5 -2.38 4.10 2.46
CA ASP A 5 -1.25 3.62 3.27
C ASP A 5 0.03 4.47 3.11
N ALA A 6 0.13 5.33 2.09
CA ALA A 6 1.29 6.21 1.91
C ALA A 6 0.92 7.48 1.10
N PRO A 7 1.72 8.56 1.17
CA PRO A 7 1.38 9.85 0.55
C PRO A 7 1.24 9.83 -0.98
N PHE A 8 1.67 8.75 -1.65
CA PHE A 8 1.60 8.56 -3.11
C PHE A 8 1.09 7.18 -3.55
N TYR A 9 0.92 6.22 -2.62
CA TYR A 9 0.38 4.89 -2.92
C TYR A 9 -1.09 4.83 -2.55
N SER A 10 -1.92 4.46 -3.51
CA SER A 10 -3.34 4.16 -3.27
C SER A 10 -3.57 2.68 -3.41
N ARG A 11 -4.13 2.03 -2.38
CA ARG A 11 -4.56 0.63 -2.45
C ARG A 11 -6.08 0.57 -2.59
N ASN A 12 -6.53 -0.02 -3.68
CA ASN A 12 -7.95 -0.29 -3.91
C ASN A 12 -8.20 -1.79 -3.97
N LEU A 13 -9.28 -2.23 -3.32
CA LEU A 13 -9.79 -3.58 -3.45
C LEU A 13 -10.70 -3.67 -4.67
N VAL A 14 -10.39 -4.59 -5.57
CA VAL A 14 -11.18 -4.87 -6.77
C VAL A 14 -11.81 -6.24 -6.59
N ARG A 15 -13.14 -6.29 -6.57
CA ARG A 15 -13.87 -7.56 -6.62
C ARG A 15 -14.02 -7.95 -8.09
N THR A 16 -13.59 -9.16 -8.43
CA THR A 16 -13.71 -9.70 -9.78
C THR A 16 -14.08 -11.18 -9.71
N SER A 17 -14.61 -11.72 -10.80
CA SER A 17 -14.80 -13.17 -10.91
C SER A 17 -13.74 -13.75 -11.85
N LEU A 18 -12.99 -14.73 -11.36
CA LEU A 18 -12.00 -15.48 -12.13
C LEU A 18 -12.47 -16.93 -12.18
N HIS A 19 -12.69 -17.47 -13.38
CA HIS A 19 -13.21 -18.83 -13.58
C HIS A 19 -14.52 -19.14 -12.85
N GLY A 20 -15.37 -18.13 -12.62
CA GLY A 20 -16.64 -18.28 -11.89
C GLY A 20 -16.52 -18.15 -10.38
N GLU A 21 -15.31 -18.03 -9.82
CA GLU A 21 -15.09 -17.80 -8.40
C GLU A 21 -14.96 -16.30 -8.09
N GLN A 22 -15.53 -15.85 -6.98
CA GLN A 22 -15.41 -14.46 -6.54
C GLN A 22 -14.05 -14.25 -5.87
N VAL A 23 -13.22 -13.41 -6.48
CA VAL A 23 -11.87 -13.11 -6.03
C VAL A 23 -11.76 -11.62 -5.69
N VAL A 24 -11.05 -11.33 -4.60
CA VAL A 24 -10.69 -9.96 -4.23
C VAL A 24 -9.25 -9.72 -4.64
N GLY A 25 -9.06 -8.97 -5.71
CA GLY A 25 -7.76 -8.46 -6.13
C GLY A 25 -7.40 -7.18 -5.39
N VAL A 26 -6.09 -6.96 -5.20
CA VAL A 26 -5.56 -5.71 -4.67
C VAL A 26 -4.90 -4.97 -5.82
N HIS A 27 -5.38 -3.77 -6.14
CA HIS A 27 -4.76 -2.90 -7.13
C HIS A 27 -4.00 -1.79 -6.42
N GLU A 28 -2.67 -1.83 -6.51
CA GLU A 28 -1.78 -0.78 -6.01
C GLU A 28 -1.49 0.19 -7.16
N ALA A 29 -1.89 1.45 -6.98
CA ALA A 29 -1.70 2.50 -7.97
C ALA A 29 -0.89 3.66 -7.40
N LEU A 30 -0.03 4.25 -8.25
CA LEU A 30 0.74 5.44 -7.96
C LEU A 30 -0.07 6.69 -8.36
N ASP A 31 -0.37 7.56 -7.39
CA ASP A 31 -1.06 8.82 -7.66
C ASP A 31 -0.06 9.87 -8.17
N LEU A 32 -0.06 10.08 -9.49
CA LEU A 32 0.83 11.03 -10.18
C LEU A 32 0.54 12.50 -9.86
N THR A 33 -0.67 12.83 -9.40
CA THR A 33 -1.02 14.20 -8.99
C THR A 33 -0.39 14.51 -7.64
N ARG A 34 -0.40 13.55 -6.72
CA ARG A 34 0.31 13.65 -5.44
C ARG A 34 1.82 13.60 -5.63
N LEU A 35 2.31 12.75 -6.52
CA LEU A 35 3.74 12.68 -6.88
C LEU A 35 4.29 13.99 -7.46
N ARG A 36 3.43 14.79 -8.12
CA ARG A 36 3.84 16.08 -8.68
C ARG A 36 4.21 17.11 -7.62
N ARG A 37 3.76 16.96 -6.37
CA ARG A 37 4.08 17.86 -5.26
C ARG A 37 5.56 17.71 -4.86
N ASN A 38 6.28 18.83 -4.82
CA ASN A 38 7.75 18.83 -4.61
C ASN A 38 8.20 18.04 -3.38
N PHE A 39 7.48 18.12 -2.26
CA PHE A 39 7.82 17.40 -1.03
C PHE A 39 7.68 15.87 -1.15
N VAL A 40 6.76 15.38 -1.98
CA VAL A 40 6.53 13.93 -2.17
C VAL A 40 7.68 13.31 -2.97
N LYS A 41 8.25 14.05 -3.93
CA LYS A 41 9.46 13.63 -4.65
C LYS A 41 10.67 13.53 -3.72
N THR A 42 10.81 14.46 -2.77
CA THR A 42 11.84 14.39 -1.74
C THR A 42 11.69 13.11 -0.89
N MET A 43 10.47 12.73 -0.52
CA MET A 43 10.22 11.47 0.20
C MET A 43 10.57 10.22 -0.61
N LEU A 44 10.46 10.24 -1.94
CA LEU A 44 10.90 9.14 -2.81
C LEU A 44 12.43 9.07 -2.92
N ALA A 45 13.09 10.23 -3.00
CA ALA A 45 14.54 10.33 -3.07
C ALA A 45 15.22 9.97 -1.74
N MET A 46 14.54 10.19 -0.62
CA MET A 46 15.02 9.83 0.70
C MET A 46 14.73 8.35 0.99
N ARG A 47 15.78 7.57 1.27
CA ARG A 47 15.62 6.21 1.79
C ARG A 47 14.99 6.27 3.17
N ILE A 48 13.69 6.00 3.24
CA ILE A 48 12.98 5.87 4.51
C ILE A 48 13.58 4.67 5.25
N TRP A 49 14.14 4.93 6.43
CA TRP A 49 14.58 3.87 7.34
C TRP A 49 13.36 3.10 7.82
N ARG A 50 13.12 1.95 7.19
CA ARG A 50 12.11 1.01 7.68
C ARG A 50 12.68 0.37 8.93
N SER A 51 12.14 0.71 10.10
CA SER A 51 12.50 0.05 11.34
C SER A 51 12.33 -1.46 11.18
N PRO A 52 13.36 -2.30 11.46
CA PRO A 52 13.23 -3.75 11.37
C PRO A 52 12.33 -4.38 12.45
N MET A 53 11.67 -3.55 13.28
CA MET A 53 10.85 -4.02 14.39
C MET A 53 9.41 -4.27 13.97
N ALA A 54 9.21 -5.32 13.17
CA ALA A 54 7.93 -5.98 12.99
C ALA A 54 8.09 -7.51 13.00
N ARG A 55 9.04 -8.00 13.79
CA ARG A 55 9.34 -9.44 13.93
C ARG A 55 8.92 -9.99 15.31
N ALA A 56 7.90 -9.38 15.93
CA ALA A 56 7.46 -9.75 17.26
C ALA A 56 5.95 -9.61 17.47
N GLN A 57 5.11 -9.97 16.50
CA GLN A 57 3.67 -10.20 16.74
C GLN A 57 3.13 -11.34 15.84
N VAL A 58 3.79 -12.50 15.85
CA VAL A 58 3.17 -13.79 15.46
C VAL A 58 3.55 -14.82 16.53
N HIS A 59 3.17 -14.53 17.76
CA HIS A 59 2.95 -15.57 18.77
C HIS A 59 1.71 -15.15 19.53
N GLN A 60 0.56 -15.55 18.99
CA GLN A 60 -0.71 -15.53 19.69
C GLN A 60 -0.83 -16.91 20.33
N PRO A 61 -0.61 -17.06 21.65
CA PRO A 61 -0.87 -18.33 22.31
C PRO A 61 -2.38 -18.59 22.43
N ASN A 62 -2.69 -19.87 22.20
CA ASN A 62 -3.96 -20.61 22.27
C ASN A 62 -4.92 -20.46 21.09
#